data_AF-A0A6M0F995-F1
#
_entry.id   AF-A0A6M0F995-F1
#
_cell.length_a   1.000
_cell.length_b   1.000
_cell.length_c   1.000
_cell.angle_alpha   90.00
_cell.angle_beta   90.00
_cell.angle_gamma   90.00
#
_symmetry.space_group_name_H-M   'P 1'
#
loop_
_entity.id
_entity.type
_entity.pdbx_description
1 polymer ?
#
loop_
_entity_poly.entity_id
_entity_poly.type
_entity_poly.pdbx_seq_one_letter_code
_entity_poly.pdbx_strand_id
1 'polypeptide(L)'
;MLSSIKQQGIVGKDGKIEIQTSELAEGTIVEVIVLVDPSSDKQPDNSDQQQNTTDYLLSNEANRRHLLASLQQLEKQENLISFTPEEWNEEHNIHS
;
A
#
# COMPACT_ATOMS: atom_id res chain seq x y z
N MET A 1 9.90 -28.30 -3.95
CA MET A 1 10.80 -27.72 -2.93
C MET A 1 10.18 -26.40 -2.53
N LEU A 2 9.79 -26.22 -1.26
CA LEU A 2 9.19 -24.98 -0.81
C LEU A 2 10.28 -23.91 -0.77
N SER A 3 10.15 -22.86 -1.58
CA SER A 3 11.17 -21.81 -1.72
C SER A 3 10.90 -20.57 -0.87
N SER A 4 9.64 -20.34 -0.49
CA SER A 4 9.24 -19.20 0.34
C SER A 4 7.90 -19.48 1.03
N ILE A 5 7.69 -18.82 2.17
CA ILE A 5 6.42 -18.80 2.91
C ILE A 5 6.05 -17.34 3.13
N LYS A 6 4.83 -16.96 2.73
CA LYS A 6 4.24 -15.67 3.08
C LYS A 6 3.08 -15.92 4.03
N GLN A 7 3.20 -15.46 5.27
CA GLN A 7 2.19 -15.60 6.31
C GLN A 7 1.83 -14.22 6.87
N GLN A 8 0.53 -13.94 7.01
CA GLN A 8 0.04 -12.82 7.80
C GLN A 8 -0.35 -13.35 9.18
N GLY A 9 0.09 -12.69 10.24
CA GLY A 9 -0.18 -13.09 11.61
C GLY A 9 -0.21 -11.89 12.54
N ILE A 10 -0.95 -12.02 13.64
CA ILE A 10 -0.96 -11.03 14.71
C ILE A 10 0.14 -11.41 15.69
N VAL A 11 0.89 -10.41 16.16
CA VAL A 11 1.91 -10.61 17.18
C VAL A 11 1.22 -11.04 18.48
N GLY A 12 1.59 -12.22 18.98
CA GLY A 12 1.01 -12.80 20.18
C GLY A 12 1.52 -12.14 21.47
N LYS A 13 1.10 -12.69 22.61
CA LYS A 13 1.66 -12.31 23.92
C LYS A 13 3.18 -12.50 23.90
N ASP A 14 3.89 -11.55 24.50
CA ASP A 14 5.37 -11.52 24.57
C ASP A 14 6.08 -11.30 23.22
N GLY A 15 5.41 -10.74 22.20
CA GLY A 15 6.06 -10.38 20.94
C GLY A 15 6.31 -11.57 20.00
N LYS A 16 5.71 -12.73 20.29
CA LYS A 16 5.97 -13.97 19.55
C LYS A 16 5.18 -14.01 18.23
N ILE A 17 5.83 -14.53 17.18
CA ILE A 17 5.24 -14.82 15.89
C ILE A 17 5.48 -16.31 15.60
N GLU A 18 4.40 -17.06 15.35
CA GLU A 18 4.46 -18.49 15.06
C GLU A 18 4.34 -18.71 13.56
N ILE A 19 5.32 -19.40 12.95
CA ILE A 19 5.24 -19.83 11.55
C ILE A 19 4.53 -21.18 11.53
N GLN A 20 3.32 -21.23 10.96
CA GLN A 20 2.53 -22.45 10.89
C GLN A 20 2.88 -23.23 9.63
N THR A 21 4.02 -23.94 9.65
CA THR A 21 4.40 -24.84 8.55
C THR A 21 4.93 -26.18 9.07
N SER A 22 4.51 -27.27 8.43
CA SER A 22 4.98 -28.62 8.72
C SER A 22 6.08 -29.10 7.76
N GLU A 23 6.51 -28.26 6.82
CA GLU A 23 7.35 -28.69 5.69
C GLU A 23 8.84 -28.32 5.83
N LEU A 24 9.22 -27.58 6.88
CA LEU A 24 10.62 -27.26 7.15
C LEU A 24 11.26 -28.40 7.95
N ALA A 25 12.12 -29.18 7.29
CA ALA A 25 12.89 -30.23 7.94
C ALA A 25 13.90 -29.64 8.94
N GLU A 26 14.20 -30.38 10.00
CA GLU A 26 15.24 -30.01 10.97
C GLU A 26 16.58 -29.74 10.27
N GLY A 27 17.27 -28.68 10.68
CA GLY A 27 18.55 -28.25 10.09
C GLY A 27 18.45 -27.39 8.83
N THR A 28 17.22 -27.07 8.38
CA THR A 28 17.02 -26.13 7.25
C THR A 28 17.40 -24.72 7.67
N ILE A 29 18.33 -24.10 6.93
CA ILE A 29 18.68 -22.68 7.10
C ILE A 29 17.59 -21.83 6.44
N VAL A 30 17.02 -20.89 7.18
CA VAL A 30 15.97 -19.98 6.72
C VAL A 30 16.30 -18.53 7.05
N GLU A 31 15.84 -17.62 6.19
CA GLU A 31 15.82 -16.18 6.43
C GLU A 31 14.38 -15.77 6.75
N VAL A 32 14.19 -14.91 7.76
CA VAL A 32 12.88 -14.43 8.18
C VAL A 32 12.79 -12.92 7.93
N ILE A 33 11.82 -12.52 7.12
CA ILE A 33 11.52 -11.11 6.85
C ILE A 33 10.20 -10.77 7.56
N VAL A 34 10.26 -9.85 8.53
CA VAL A 34 9.08 -9.36 9.26
C VAL A 34 8.70 -7.99 8.70
N LEU A 35 7.48 -7.87 8.16
CA LEU A 35 6.90 -6.60 7.74
C LEU A 35 5.75 -6.26 8.66
N VAL A 36 5.85 -5.11 9.33
CA VAL A 36 4.76 -4.56 10.14
C VAL A 36 3.74 -3.95 9.19
N ASP A 37 2.48 -4.31 9.35
CA ASP A 37 1.40 -3.71 8.57
C ASP A 37 1.18 -2.28 9.07
N PRO A 38 1.42 -1.24 8.26
CA PRO A 38 1.29 0.15 8.68
C PRO A 38 -0.15 0.52 9.07
N SER A 39 -1.14 -0.28 8.69
CA SER A 39 -2.55 -0.08 9.06
C SER A 39 -2.93 -0.70 10.42
N SER A 40 -2.06 -1.55 10.99
CA SER A 40 -2.32 -2.28 12.23
C SER A 40 -1.92 -1.50 13.50
N ASP A 41 -1.02 -0.53 13.38
CA ASP A 41 -0.63 0.36 14.48
C ASP A 41 -1.56 1.57 14.57
N LYS A 42 -2.63 1.44 15.36
CA LYS A 42 -3.31 2.59 15.97
C LYS A 42 -2.54 3.03 17.21
N GLN A 43 -1.28 3.44 17.06
CA GLN A 43 -0.52 4.04 18.15
C GLN A 43 -0.26 5.52 17.83
N PRO A 44 -0.68 6.46 18.69
CA PRO A 44 -0.57 7.88 18.43
C PRO A 44 0.80 8.37 18.90
N ASP A 45 1.88 7.96 18.25
CA ASP A 45 3.17 8.66 18.43
C ASP A 45 4.13 8.42 17.26
N ASN A 46 4.15 9.38 16.35
CA ASN A 46 5.30 9.87 15.58
C ASN A 46 6.48 8.91 15.34
N SER A 47 6.40 8.06 14.31
CA SER A 47 7.48 7.89 13.30
C SER A 47 7.18 6.67 12.42
N ASP A 48 6.25 6.87 11.49
CA ASP A 48 6.26 6.35 10.12
C ASP A 48 4.89 6.68 9.57
N GLN A 49 4.79 7.94 9.15
CA GLN A 49 3.59 8.49 8.55
C GLN A 49 3.26 7.62 7.32
N GLN A 50 2.30 6.72 7.46
CA GLN A 50 1.29 6.59 6.42
C GLN A 50 0.70 7.99 6.28
N GLN A 51 1.37 8.85 5.52
CA GLN A 51 0.92 10.21 5.30
C GLN A 51 -0.50 10.06 4.81
N ASN A 52 -1.44 10.61 5.57
CA ASN A 52 -2.79 10.76 5.08
C ASN A 52 -2.66 11.35 3.68
N THR A 53 -3.20 10.68 2.67
CA THR A 53 -3.00 11.07 1.27
C THR A 53 -3.38 12.53 1.04
N THR A 54 -4.35 13.03 1.81
CA THR A 54 -4.72 14.45 1.83
C THR A 54 -3.60 15.33 2.37
N ASP A 55 -2.95 14.95 3.49
CA ASP A 55 -1.83 15.69 4.06
C ASP A 55 -0.64 15.74 3.09
N TYR A 56 -0.35 14.65 2.39
CA TYR A 56 0.67 14.63 1.34
C TYR A 56 0.32 15.57 0.17
N LEU A 57 -0.91 15.51 -0.34
CA LEU A 57 -1.37 16.37 -1.43
C LEU A 57 -1.35 17.85 -1.05
N LEU A 58 -1.54 18.17 0.23
CA LEU A 58 -1.51 19.54 0.74
C LEU A 58 -0.11 20.01 1.19
N SER A 59 0.86 19.11 1.32
CA SER A 59 2.20 19.41 1.86
C SER A 59 3.03 20.34 0.99
N ASN A 60 2.88 20.28 -0.34
CA ASN A 60 3.61 21.12 -1.30
C ASN A 60 2.66 22.05 -2.04
N GLU A 61 3.08 23.30 -2.26
CA GLU A 61 2.32 24.31 -2.99
C GLU A 61 1.92 23.86 -4.41
N ALA A 62 2.82 23.19 -5.12
CA ALA A 62 2.52 22.66 -6.45
C ALA A 62 1.36 21.64 -6.39
N ASN A 63 1.48 20.63 -5.52
CA ASN A 63 0.47 19.59 -5.32
C ASN A 63 -0.88 20.18 -4.88
N ARG A 64 -0.84 21.16 -3.96
CA ARG A 64 -2.04 21.86 -3.50
C ARG A 64 -2.74 22.62 -4.61
N ARG A 65 -1.99 23.35 -5.45
CA ARG A 65 -2.55 24.06 -6.61
C ARG A 65 -3.20 23.10 -7.60
N HIS A 66 -2.54 21.98 -7.90
CA HIS A 66 -3.10 20.95 -8.78
C HIS A 66 -4.40 20.36 -8.21
N LEU A 67 -4.41 19.96 -6.95
CA LEU A 67 -5.59 19.40 -6.29
C LEU A 67 -6.78 20.38 -6.35
N LEU A 68 -6.58 21.64 -5.95
CA LEU A 68 -7.64 22.64 -5.94
C LEU A 68 -8.15 22.97 -7.34
N ALA A 69 -7.25 23.04 -8.33
CA ALA A 69 -7.64 23.26 -9.73
C ALA A 69 -8.49 22.11 -10.27
N SER A 70 -8.11 20.86 -9.99
CA SER A 70 -8.88 19.67 -10.39
C SER A 70 -10.26 19.61 -9.73
N LEU A 71 -10.36 19.96 -8.44
CA LEU A 71 -11.65 20.05 -7.76
C LEU A 71 -12.56 21.13 -8.39
N GLN A 72 -11.99 22.29 -8.70
CA GLN A 72 -12.74 23.38 -9.35
C GLN A 72 -13.21 22.99 -10.77
N GLN A 73 -12.39 22.26 -11.53
CA GLN A 73 -12.78 21.74 -12.85
C GLN A 73 -13.91 20.72 -12.74
N LEU A 74 -13.85 19.83 -11.75
CA LEU A 74 -14.89 18.86 -11.46
C LEU A 74 -16.22 19.53 -11.10
N GLU A 75 -16.19 20.54 -10.22
CA GLU A 75 -17.39 21.31 -9.85
C GLU A 75 -18.03 22.01 -11.05
N LYS A 76 -17.20 22.53 -11.97
CA LYS A 76 -17.66 23.21 -13.19
C LYS A 76 -18.04 22.24 -14.32
N GLN A 77 -17.75 20.94 -14.15
CA GLN A 77 -17.89 19.92 -15.20
C GLN A 77 -17.14 20.27 -16.51
N GLU A 78 -16.04 21.02 -16.39
CA GLU A 78 -15.23 21.45 -17.52
C GLU A 78 -14.05 20.49 -17.73
N ASN A 79 -13.73 20.17 -18.99
CA ASN A 79 -12.58 19.33 -19.37
C ASN A 79 -12.58 17.91 -18.75
N LEU A 80 -13.75 17.36 -18.47
CA LEU A 80 -13.89 15.98 -18.01
C LEU A 80 -13.75 15.01 -19.18
N ILE A 81 -12.86 14.03 -19.04
CA ILE A 81 -12.73 12.91 -19.96
C ILE A 81 -13.33 11.70 -19.25
N SER A 82 -14.42 11.16 -19.79
CA SER A 82 -15.00 9.91 -19.33
C SER A 82 -14.48 8.78 -20.22
N PHE A 83 -13.87 7.79 -19.59
CA PHE A 83 -13.49 6.54 -20.24
C PHE A 83 -13.88 5.38 -19.34
N THR A 84 -14.17 4.25 -19.95
CA THR A 84 -14.34 2.98 -19.26
C THR A 84 -12.98 2.34 -18.99
N PRO A 85 -12.82 1.53 -17.93
CA PRO A 85 -11.58 0.80 -17.68
C PRO A 85 -11.13 -0.05 -18.88
N GLU A 86 -12.08 -0.57 -19.65
CA GLU A 86 -11.84 -1.32 -20.89
C GLU A 86 -11.19 -0.44 -21.97
N GLU A 87 -11.72 0.76 -22.22
CA GLU A 87 -11.17 1.73 -23.18
C GLU A 87 -9.75 2.19 -22.80
N TRP A 88 -9.48 2.38 -21.51
CA TRP A 88 -8.14 2.77 -21.01
C TRP A 88 -7.08 1.68 -21.22
N ASN A 89 -7.45 0.42 -20.99
CA ASN A 89 -6.54 -0.72 -21.13
C ASN A 89 -6.19 -1.01 -22.60
N GLU A 90 -7.08 -0.70 -23.54
CA GLU A 90 -6.80 -0.83 -24.98
C GLU A 90 -5.82 0.25 -25.47
N GLU A 91 -5.95 1.50 -25.00
CA GLU A 91 -5.10 2.63 -25.42
C GLU A 91 -3.68 2.55 -24.83
N HIS A 92 -3.54 1.97 -23.63
CA HIS A 92 -2.27 1.86 -22.91
C HIS A 92 -1.76 0.42 -22.77
N ASN A 93 -1.97 -0.41 -23.80
CA ASN A 93 -1.48 -1.80 -23.88
C ASN A 93 0.06 -1.88 -23.96
N ILE A 94 0.75 -1.43 -22.92
CA ILE A 94 2.16 -1.71 -22.66
C ILE A 94 2.21 -3.19 -22.32
N HIS A 95 2.50 -3.99 -23.35
CA HIS A 95 2.69 -5.43 -23.23
C HIS A 95 3.71 -5.73 -22.12
N SER A 96 3.27 -6.51 -21.14
CA SER A 96 4.14 -7.19 -20.19
C SER A 96 4.96 -8.28 -20.85
#